data_AF-A0A9E4F971-F1
#
_entry.id   AF-A0A9E4F971-F1
#
_cell.length_a   1.000
_cell.length_b   1.000
_cell.length_c   1.000
_cell.angle_alpha   90.00
_cell.angle_beta   90.00
_cell.angle_gamma   90.00
#
_symmetry.space_group_name_H-M   'P 1'
#
loop_
_entity.id
_entity.type
_entity.pdbx_description
1 polymer ?
#
loop_
_entity_poly.entity_id
_entity_poly.type
_entity_poly.pdbx_seq_one_letter_code
_entity_poly.pdbx_strand_id
1 'polypeptide(L)'
;MAAEERVVCETPTPGKKPTRIHKWKYDLLRGVILDIVGGSSEGVEFRDLPGLVEGRLSPEQLSDLGSVSWYTTCVKLDMEVKGDIARVAGARRQRLRVAG
;
A
#
# COMPACT_ATOMS: atom_id res chain seq x y z
N MET A 1 2.40 23.48 17.54
CA MET A 1 2.95 22.35 16.77
C MET A 1 1.78 21.42 16.50
N ALA A 2 1.29 21.37 15.26
CA ALA A 2 0.17 20.49 14.92
C ALA A 2 0.60 19.05 15.19
N ALA A 3 -0.17 18.32 16.00
CA ALA A 3 0.07 16.90 16.19
C ALA A 3 0.05 16.23 14.80
N GLU A 4 1.16 15.63 14.42
CA GLU A 4 1.24 14.94 13.12
C GLU A 4 0.19 13.83 13.11
N GLU A 5 -0.85 13.99 12.30
CA GLU A 5 -1.94 13.03 12.22
C GLU A 5 -1.38 11.65 11.82
N ARG A 6 -1.81 10.60 12.53
CA ARG A 6 -1.35 9.23 12.27
C ARG A 6 -2.52 8.31 12.00
N VAL A 7 -2.33 7.42 11.05
CA VAL A 7 -3.27 6.35 10.72
C VAL A 7 -2.75 5.05 11.34
N VAL A 8 -3.67 4.29 11.94
CA VAL A 8 -3.41 2.91 12.35
C VAL A 8 -3.56 2.03 11.11
N CYS A 9 -2.48 1.35 10.74
CA CYS A 9 -2.46 0.35 9.68
C CYS A 9 -2.66 -1.03 10.29
N GLU A 10 -3.79 -1.64 9.95
CA GLU A 10 -4.13 -3.00 10.32
C GLU A 10 -3.42 -4.01 9.43
N THR A 11 -3.38 -5.28 9.87
CA THR A 11 -2.78 -6.35 9.10
C THR A 11 -3.65 -7.59 9.18
N PRO A 12 -3.88 -8.30 8.05
CA PRO A 12 -4.68 -9.51 8.04
C PRO A 12 -3.94 -10.71 8.67
N THR A 13 -2.68 -10.54 9.10
CA THR A 13 -1.87 -11.63 9.67
C THR A 13 -2.21 -11.83 11.15
N PRO A 14 -2.70 -13.01 11.57
CA PRO A 14 -3.02 -13.28 12.96
C PRO A 14 -1.83 -13.06 13.90
N GLY A 15 -2.06 -12.39 15.03
CA GLY A 15 -1.04 -12.15 16.06
C GLY A 15 -0.03 -11.04 15.75
N LYS A 16 -0.13 -10.34 14.61
CA LYS A 16 0.70 -9.17 14.33
C LYS A 16 0.06 -7.90 14.89
N LYS A 17 0.88 -7.03 15.49
CA LYS A 17 0.43 -5.75 16.04
C LYS A 17 0.20 -4.74 14.89
N PRO A 18 -0.86 -3.92 14.97
CA PRO A 18 -1.05 -2.83 14.02
C PRO A 18 0.07 -1.79 14.18
N THR A 19 0.40 -1.12 13.08
CA THR A 19 1.45 -0.10 13.05
C THR A 19 0.83 1.28 12.90
N ARG A 20 1.47 2.34 13.42
CA ARG A 20 1.01 3.73 13.24
C ARG A 20 1.97 4.46 12.32
N ILE A 21 1.47 5.02 11.23
CA ILE A 21 2.25 5.82 10.29
C ILE A 21 1.63 7.21 10.12
N HIS A 22 2.40 8.17 9.62
CA HIS A 22 1.90 9.52 9.35
C HIS A 22 0.81 9.44 8.27
N LYS A 23 -0.29 10.18 8.48
CA LYS A 23 -1.46 10.17 7.61
C LYS A 23 -1.11 10.54 6.18
N TRP A 24 -0.22 11.51 5.97
CA TRP A 24 0.21 11.89 4.64
C TRP A 24 0.90 10.74 3.87
N LYS A 25 1.71 9.91 4.54
CA LYS A 25 2.37 8.74 3.94
C LYS A 25 1.33 7.69 3.54
N TYR A 26 0.34 7.48 4.41
CA TYR A 26 -0.76 6.57 4.15
C TYR A 26 -1.58 7.01 2.94
N ASP A 27 -2.04 8.26 2.93
CA ASP A 27 -2.91 8.79 1.86
C ASP A 27 -2.19 8.81 0.51
N LEU A 28 -0.93 9.23 0.49
CA LEU A 28 -0.08 9.21 -0.71
C LEU A 28 0.01 7.80 -1.30
N LEU A 29 0.39 6.82 -0.48
CA LEU A 29 0.56 5.45 -0.94
C LEU A 29 -0.75 4.77 -1.29
N ARG A 30 -1.82 5.01 -0.54
CA ARG A 30 -3.15 4.47 -0.84
C ARG A 30 -3.62 4.93 -2.22
N GLY A 31 -3.47 6.23 -2.52
CA GLY A 31 -3.82 6.78 -3.84
C GLY A 31 -3.00 6.16 -4.97
N VAL A 32 -1.68 6.10 -4.80
CA VAL A 32 -0.77 5.53 -5.82
C VAL A 32 -1.03 4.03 -6.04
N ILE A 33 -1.24 3.26 -4.97
CA ILE A 33 -1.54 1.82 -5.08
C ILE A 33 -2.86 1.61 -5.82
N LEU A 34 -3.90 2.38 -5.51
CA LEU A 34 -5.20 2.29 -6.20
C LEU A 34 -5.09 2.60 -7.69
N ASP A 35 -4.32 3.63 -8.07
CA ASP A 35 -4.06 3.95 -9.49
C ASP A 35 -3.34 2.79 -10.21
N ILE A 36 -2.29 2.25 -9.59
CA ILE A 36 -1.50 1.14 -10.15
C ILE A 36 -2.36 -0.12 -10.31
N VAL A 37 -3.09 -0.52 -9.27
CA VAL A 37 -3.90 -1.75 -9.32
C VAL A 37 -5.16 -1.58 -10.17
N GLY A 38 -5.73 -0.37 -10.24
CA GLY A 38 -6.91 -0.06 -11.04
C GLY A 38 -6.61 -0.02 -12.54
N GLY A 39 -5.37 0.30 -12.93
CA GLY A 39 -4.92 0.27 -14.32
C GLY A 39 -4.64 -1.12 -14.89
N SER A 40 -4.72 -2.19 -14.07
CA SER A 40 -4.40 -3.56 -14.48
C SER A 40 -5.60 -4.50 -14.36
N SER A 41 -6.08 -5.02 -15.50
CA SER A 41 -7.18 -5.99 -15.54
C SER A 41 -6.81 -7.35 -14.92
N GLU A 42 -5.55 -7.78 -15.05
CA GLU A 42 -5.05 -9.05 -14.51
C GLU A 42 -4.56 -8.95 -13.05
N GLY A 43 -4.51 -7.72 -12.52
CA GLY A 43 -3.94 -7.40 -11.22
C GLY A 43 -2.40 -7.37 -11.22
N VAL A 44 -1.86 -6.65 -10.23
CA VAL A 44 -0.42 -6.36 -10.11
C VAL A 44 0.24 -7.33 -9.14
N GLU A 45 1.39 -7.89 -9.52
CA GLU A 45 2.14 -8.77 -8.62
C GLU A 45 2.70 -7.98 -7.43
N PHE A 46 2.53 -8.49 -6.22
CA PHE A 46 2.99 -7.80 -5.01
C PHE A 46 4.50 -7.52 -5.01
N ARG A 47 5.31 -8.40 -5.62
CA ARG A 47 6.77 -8.22 -5.71
C ARG A 47 7.18 -6.98 -6.52
N ASP A 48 6.35 -6.59 -7.48
CA ASP A 48 6.64 -5.50 -8.42
C ASP A 48 6.04 -4.18 -7.91
N LEU A 49 5.06 -4.26 -7.00
CA LEU A 49 4.35 -3.10 -6.45
C LEU A 49 5.29 -2.02 -5.85
N PRO A 50 6.30 -2.34 -5.01
CA PRO A 50 7.20 -1.30 -4.49
C PRO A 50 7.92 -0.51 -5.58
N GLY A 51 8.41 -1.18 -6.63
CA GLY A 51 9.09 -0.51 -7.75
C GLY A 51 8.13 0.33 -8.59
N LEU A 52 6.90 -0.16 -8.80
CA LEU A 52 5.85 0.62 -9.47
C LEU A 52 5.44 1.86 -8.69
N VAL A 53 5.35 1.75 -7.36
CA VAL A 53 5.10 2.89 -6.46
C VAL A 53 6.25 3.88 -6.56
N GLU A 54 7.50 3.42 -6.45
CA GLU A 54 8.68 4.27 -6.54
C GLU A 54 8.72 5.08 -7.83
N GLY A 55 8.39 4.45 -8.98
CA GLY A 55 8.31 5.12 -10.28
C GLY A 55 7.19 6.15 -10.44
N ARG A 56 6.25 6.25 -9.47
CA ARG A 56 5.15 7.24 -9.48
C ARG A 56 5.37 8.40 -8.51
N LEU A 57 6.39 8.32 -7.65
CA LEU A 57 6.67 9.35 -6.65
C LEU A 57 7.77 10.31 -7.14
N SER A 58 7.69 11.57 -6.72
CA SER A 58 8.76 12.54 -6.95
C SER A 58 9.98 12.23 -6.06
N PRO A 59 11.19 12.71 -6.43
CA PRO A 59 12.38 12.53 -5.59
C PRO A 59 12.22 13.06 -4.16
N GLU A 60 11.51 14.18 -4.00
CA GLU A 60 11.20 14.79 -2.70
C GLU A 60 10.27 13.87 -1.88
N GLN A 61 9.22 13.35 -2.49
CA GLN A 61 8.32 12.40 -1.84
C GLN A 61 9.04 11.12 -1.42
N LEU A 62 9.95 10.60 -2.25
CA LEU A 62 10.75 9.42 -1.93
C LEU A 62 11.66 9.66 -0.72
N SER A 63 12.34 10.81 -0.71
CA SER A 63 13.18 11.24 0.41
C SER A 63 12.41 11.32 1.72
N ASP A 64 11.26 12.00 1.71
CA ASP A 64 10.43 12.19 2.91
C ASP A 64 9.71 10.90 3.37
N LEU A 65 9.37 10.02 2.41
CA LEU A 65 8.71 8.75 2.69
C LEU A 65 9.67 7.80 3.43
N GLY A 66 10.93 7.72 2.98
CA GLY A 66 11.91 6.76 3.49
C GLY A 66 11.75 5.40 2.81
N SER A 67 11.57 4.32 3.58
CA SER A 67 11.53 2.96 3.00
C SER A 67 10.23 2.69 2.22
N VAL A 68 10.25 2.91 0.91
CA VAL A 68 9.11 2.66 0.00
C VAL A 68 8.55 1.25 0.21
N SER A 69 9.39 0.22 0.13
CA SER A 69 8.97 -1.19 0.27
C SER A 69 8.24 -1.48 1.59
N TRP A 70 8.75 -0.96 2.72
CA TRP A 70 8.12 -1.16 4.02
C TRP A 70 6.77 -0.44 4.12
N TYR A 71 6.72 0.83 3.72
CA TYR A 71 5.47 1.60 3.77
C TYR A 71 4.43 1.06 2.78
N THR A 72 4.83 0.68 1.56
CA THR A 72 3.97 0.01 0.58
C THR A 72 3.38 -1.26 1.18
N THR A 73 4.18 -2.09 1.83
CA THR A 73 3.69 -3.32 2.47
C THR A 73 2.69 -3.00 3.60
N CYS A 74 3.01 -2.04 4.46
CA CYS A 74 2.15 -1.62 5.57
C CYS A 74 0.78 -1.13 5.09
N VAL A 75 0.78 -0.21 4.13
CA VAL A 75 -0.44 0.37 3.55
C VAL A 75 -1.22 -0.68 2.78
N LYS A 76 -0.54 -1.52 1.98
CA LYS A 76 -1.18 -2.63 1.25
C LYS A 76 -1.91 -3.60 2.17
N LEU A 77 -1.30 -4.00 3.28
CA LEU A 77 -1.93 -4.94 4.23
C LEU A 77 -3.18 -4.31 4.87
N ASP A 78 -3.10 -3.04 5.22
CA ASP A 78 -4.25 -2.30 5.77
C ASP A 78 -5.37 -2.13 4.75
N MET A 79 -5.03 -1.81 3.49
CA MET A 79 -5.99 -1.73 2.38
C MET A 79 -6.68 -3.07 2.09
N GLU A 80 -5.99 -4.20 2.29
CA GLU A 80 -6.62 -5.53 2.22
C GLU A 80 -7.65 -5.75 3.33
N VAL A 81 -7.36 -5.28 4.55
CA VAL A 81 -8.28 -5.38 5.70
C VAL A 81 -9.50 -4.47 5.49
N LYS A 82 -9.27 -3.26 5.00
CA LYS A 82 -10.33 -2.26 4.73
C LYS A 82 -11.14 -2.54 3.48
N GLY A 83 -10.72 -3.50 2.66
CA GLY A 83 -11.41 -3.87 1.42
C GLY A 83 -11.24 -2.83 0.30
N ASP A 84 -10.13 -2.08 0.28
CA ASP A 84 -9.79 -1.21 -0.86
C ASP A 84 -9.21 -2.04 -2.03
N ILE A 85 -8.46 -3.10 -1.69
CA ILE A 85 -7.85 -4.03 -2.64
C ILE A 85 -8.03 -5.46 -2.18
N ALA A 86 -7.98 -6.40 -3.12
CA ALA A 86 -8.11 -7.83 -2.85
C ALA A 86 -7.01 -8.63 -3.54
N ARG A 87 -6.68 -9.79 -2.96
CA ARG A 87 -5.83 -10.79 -3.62
C ARG A 87 -6.61 -11.46 -4.74
N VAL A 88 -5.96 -11.65 -5.89
CA VAL A 88 -6.52 -12.46 -6.98
C VAL A 88 -6.45 -13.94 -6.58
N ALA A 89 -7.60 -14.61 -6.53
CA ALA A 89 -7.69 -16.02 -6.17
C ALA A 89 -7.07 -16.93 -7.25
N GLY A 90 -6.43 -18.03 -6.84
CA GLY A 90 -5.84 -19.01 -7.76
C GLY A 90 -4.54 -18.58 -8.46
N ALA A 91 -4.06 -17.35 -8.24
CA ALA A 91 -2.81 -16.89 -8.81
C ALA A 91 -1.61 -17.57 -8.14
N ARG A 92 -0.69 -18.14 -8.94
CA ARG A 92 0.56 -18.77 -8.45
C ARG A 92 1.41 -17.80 -7.62
N ARG A 93 1.41 -16.52 -8.01
CA ARG A 93 2.08 -15.41 -7.31
C ARG A 93 1.01 -14.46 -6.80
N GLN A 94 1.21 -13.88 -5.63
CA GLN A 94 0.25 -12.96 -5.05
C GLN A 94 0.06 -11.74 -5.95
N ARG A 95 -1.14 -11.60 -6.49
CA ARG A 95 -1.58 -10.45 -7.30
C ARG A 95 -2.65 -9.66 -6.57
N LEU A 96 -2.68 -8.37 -6.82
CA LEU A 96 -3.56 -7.40 -6.19
C LEU A 96 -4.42 -6.72 -7.24
N ARG A 97 -5.69 -6.54 -6.94
CA ARG A 97 -6.66 -5.79 -7.75
C ARG A 97 -7.48 -4.89 -6.84
N VAL A 98 -8.11 -3.86 -7.41
CA VAL A 98 -9.14 -3.09 -6.69
C VAL A 98 -10.24 -4.04 -6.23
N ALA A 99 -10.70 -3.88 -5.00
CA ALA A 99 -11.87 -4.60 -4.52
C ALA A 99 -13.12 -4.04 -5.22
N GLY A 100 -13.92 -4.94 -5.81
CA GLY A 100 -15.19 -4.59 -6.46
C GLY A 100 -16.37 -4.67 -5.50
#